data_AF-A0A258XDH0-F1
#
_entry.id   AF-A0A258XDH0-F1
#
_cell.length_a   1.000
_cell.length_b   1.000
_cell.length_c   1.000
_cell.angle_alpha   90.00
_cell.angle_beta   90.00
_cell.angle_gamma   90.00
#
_symmetry.space_group_name_H-M   'P 1'
#
loop_
_entity.id
_entity.type
_entity.pdbx_description
1 polymer ?
#
loop_
_entity_poly.entity_id
_entity_poly.type
_entity_poly.pdbx_seq_one_letter_code
_entity_poly.pdbx_strand_id
1 'polypeptide(L)'
;MSRALQYGCVAIGGRGVLIEGPPGAGKSSLALALIDRGAMLVGDDGVMLDVHEGRLIAAPHQQIAGKLEVRNVGLIDCAVSPPVPVALVLRLDDKAPRFVEDS
;
A
#
# COMPACT_ATOMS: atom_id res chain seq x y z
N MET A 1 16.99 1.71 9.63
CA MET A 1 17.57 1.20 8.37
C MET A 1 16.42 0.85 7.47
N SER A 2 16.32 1.52 6.32
CA SER A 2 15.24 1.30 5.37
C SER A 2 15.34 -0.07 4.70
N ARG A 3 14.21 -0.76 4.55
CA ARG A 3 14.07 -2.08 3.91
C ARG A 3 13.01 -2.02 2.82
N ALA A 4 13.31 -2.59 1.65
CA ALA A 4 12.31 -2.82 0.61
C ALA A 4 11.48 -4.07 0.94
N LEU A 5 10.16 -3.93 1.05
CA LEU A 5 9.25 -5.05 1.28
C LEU A 5 8.12 -5.07 0.23
N GLN A 6 7.60 -6.26 -0.07
CA GLN A 6 6.47 -6.46 -0.96
C GLN A 6 5.14 -6.13 -0.26
N TYR A 7 4.74 -4.87 -0.35
CA TYR A 7 3.45 -4.37 0.11
C TYR A 7 2.92 -3.38 -0.92
N GLY A 8 1.60 -3.32 -1.06
CA GLY A 8 0.95 -2.14 -1.63
C GLY A 8 0.83 -1.06 -0.56
N CYS A 9 0.86 0.22 -0.94
CA CYS A 9 0.61 1.30 -0.01
C CYS A 9 -0.01 2.52 -0.70
N VAL A 10 -1.04 3.08 -0.05
CA VAL A 10 -1.65 4.36 -0.42
C VAL A 10 -1.65 5.31 0.77
N ALA A 11 -1.61 6.62 0.51
CA ALA A 11 -1.73 7.66 1.50
C ALA A 11 -3.13 8.27 1.48
N ILE A 12 -3.79 8.36 2.63
CA ILE A 12 -5.09 8.99 2.83
C ILE A 12 -4.94 10.06 3.92
N GLY A 13 -5.11 11.33 3.55
CA GLY A 13 -4.93 12.45 4.48
C GLY A 13 -3.55 12.44 5.17
N GLY A 14 -2.49 12.15 4.41
CA GLY A 14 -1.11 12.11 4.91
C GLY A 14 -0.74 10.87 5.74
N ARG A 15 -1.61 9.85 5.80
CA ARG A 15 -1.36 8.61 6.54
C ARG A 15 -1.30 7.41 5.61
N GLY A 16 -0.27 6.59 5.76
CA GLY A 16 -0.06 5.38 4.96
C GLY A 16 -0.96 4.23 5.41
N VAL A 17 -1.62 3.60 4.45
CA VAL A 17 -2.32 2.32 4.60
C VAL A 17 -1.52 1.28 3.83
N LEU A 18 -0.88 0.35 4.54
CA LEU A 18 -0.24 -0.80 3.92
C LEU A 18 -1.31 -1.83 3.54
N ILE A 19 -1.15 -2.47 2.39
CA ILE A 19 -2.07 -3.44 1.83
C ILE A 19 -1.27 -4.71 1.55
N GLU A 20 -1.61 -5.79 2.24
CA GLU A 20 -1.02 -7.12 2.06
C GLU A 20 -2.09 -8.19 1.84
N GLY A 21 -1.66 -9.37 1.39
CA GLY A 21 -2.54 -10.48 1.08
C GLY A 21 -1.99 -11.33 -0.07
N PRO A 22 -2.55 -12.51 -0.32
CA PRO A 22 -2.04 -13.42 -1.34
C PRO A 22 -2.17 -12.82 -2.76
N PRO A 23 -1.43 -13.35 -3.76
CA PRO A 23 -1.63 -13.00 -5.16
C PRO A 23 -3.09 -13.17 -5.58
N GLY A 24 -3.65 -12.19 -6.30
CA GLY A 24 -5.05 -12.23 -6.72
C GLY A 24 -6.09 -11.83 -5.66
N ALA A 25 -5.69 -11.50 -4.42
CA ALA A 25 -6.61 -11.03 -3.38
C ALA A 25 -7.28 -9.67 -3.65
N GLY A 26 -6.89 -8.97 -4.73
CA GLY A 26 -7.46 -7.67 -5.09
C GLY A 26 -6.72 -6.45 -4.53
N LYS A 27 -5.46 -6.60 -4.08
CA LYS A 27 -4.64 -5.51 -3.52
C LYS A 27 -4.56 -4.28 -4.44
N SER A 28 -4.12 -4.46 -5.69
CA SER A 28 -3.97 -3.35 -6.65
C SER A 28 -5.33 -2.77 -7.06
N SER A 29 -6.39 -3.59 -7.13
CA SER A 29 -7.76 -3.11 -7.35
C SER A 29 -8.25 -2.23 -6.19
N LEU A 30 -7.98 -2.61 -4.94
CA LEU A 30 -8.29 -1.81 -3.76
C LEU A 30 -7.50 -0.50 -3.77
N ALA A 31 -6.20 -0.55 -4.06
CA ALA A 31 -5.36 0.64 -4.17
C ALA A 31 -5.91 1.62 -5.22
N LEU A 32 -6.25 1.12 -6.42
CA LEU A 32 -6.86 1.93 -7.48
C LEU A 32 -8.19 2.56 -7.05
N ALA A 33 -9.07 1.80 -6.39
CA ALA A 33 -10.35 2.30 -5.92
C ALA A 33 -10.23 3.37 -4.81
N LEU A 34 -9.16 3.30 -4.00
CA LEU A 34 -8.83 4.32 -3.02
C LEU A 34 -8.25 5.58 -3.68
N ILE A 35 -7.39 5.40 -4.70
CA ILE A 35 -6.83 6.51 -5.49
C ILE A 35 -7.93 7.28 -6.21
N ASP A 36 -8.88 6.58 -6.82
CA ASP A 36 -10.09 7.16 -7.45
C ASP A 36 -10.91 8.02 -6.45
N ARG A 37 -10.82 7.72 -5.15
CA ARG A 37 -11.46 8.49 -4.06
C ARG A 37 -10.55 9.53 -3.41
N GLY A 38 -9.40 9.83 -4.02
CA GLY A 38 -8.48 10.88 -3.57
C GLY A 38 -7.32 10.41 -2.70
N ALA A 39 -7.09 9.10 -2.57
CA ALA A 39 -5.82 8.61 -2.02
C ALA A 39 -4.67 8.85 -3.00
N MET A 40 -3.44 8.87 -2.50
CA MET A 40 -2.24 8.94 -3.34
C MET A 40 -1.46 7.64 -3.27
N LEU A 41 -0.87 7.20 -4.39
CA LEU A 41 -0.04 6.01 -4.40
C LEU A 41 1.26 6.26 -3.64
N VAL A 42 1.62 5.40 -2.69
CA VAL A 42 2.98 5.36 -2.14
C VAL A 42 3.81 4.32 -2.91
N GLY A 43 3.23 3.14 -3.19
CA GLY A 43 3.82 2.12 -4.04
C GLY A 43 2.90 0.93 -4.26
N ASP A 44 3.15 0.15 -5.31
CA ASP A 44 2.50 -1.12 -5.63
C ASP A 44 3.55 -2.23 -5.68
N ASP A 45 3.23 -3.39 -5.11
CA ASP A 45 4.11 -4.57 -4.98
C ASP A 45 5.54 -4.29 -4.46
N GLY A 46 5.75 -3.16 -3.78
CA GLY A 46 7.07 -2.73 -3.33
C GLY A 46 7.06 -1.33 -2.71
N VAL A 47 7.44 -1.26 -1.44
CA VAL A 47 7.65 0.01 -0.71
C VAL A 47 8.90 -0.07 0.14
N MET A 48 9.51 1.10 0.35
CA MET A 48 10.58 1.27 1.33
C MET A 48 9.96 1.53 2.71
N LEU A 49 10.33 0.73 3.70
CA LEU A 49 9.91 0.91 5.08
C LEU A 49 11.12 1.22 5.97
N ASP A 50 11.01 2.27 6.79
CA ASP A 50 12.01 2.57 7.81
C ASP A 50 11.32 3.02 9.11
N VAL A 51 12.00 2.85 10.24
CA VAL A 51 11.53 3.38 11.52
C VAL A 51 12.24 4.69 11.80
N HIS A 52 11.47 5.76 11.90
CA HIS A 52 11.96 7.09 12.25
C HIS A 52 11.25 7.57 13.52
N GLU A 53 12.02 7.88 14.57
CA GLU A 53 11.50 8.34 15.87
C GLU A 53 10.36 7.46 16.43
N GLY A 54 10.49 6.13 16.29
CA GLY A 54 9.51 5.17 16.78
C GLY A 54 8.25 5.02 15.90
N ARG A 55 8.20 5.69 14.74
CA ARG A 55 7.11 5.55 13.76
C ARG A 55 7.59 4.81 12.52
N LEU A 56 6.78 3.88 12.03
CA LEU A 56 7.01 3.24 10.74
C LEU A 56 6.66 4.22 9.62
N ILE A 57 7.61 4.51 8.73
CA ILE A 57 7.46 5.38 7.57
C ILE A 57 7.48 4.51 6.31
N ALA A 58 6.48 4.70 5.45
CA ALA A 58 6.45 4.11 4.11
C ALA A 58 6.83 5.15 3.06
N ALA A 59 7.69 4.76 2.13
CA ALA A 59 8.12 5.59 1.01
C ALA A 59 8.10 4.80 -0.31
N PRO A 60 7.98 5.48 -1.46
CA PRO A 60 8.04 4.83 -2.76
C PRO A 60 9.37 4.09 -2.97
N HIS A 61 9.31 2.92 -3.61
CA HIS A 61 10.50 2.22 -4.06
C HIS A 61 11.10 2.93 -5.28
N GLN A 62 12.39 3.26 -5.24
CA GLN A 62 13.03 4.15 -6.23
C GLN A 62 12.91 3.67 -7.69
N GLN A 63 12.89 2.36 -7.91
CA GLN A 63 12.86 1.77 -9.26
C GLN A 63 11.46 1.69 -9.88
N ILE A 64 10.40 1.68 -9.07
CA ILE A 64 9.02 1.41 -9.51
C ILE A 64 8.03 2.48 -9.03
N ALA A 65 8.53 3.61 -8.52
CA ALA A 65 7.70 4.71 -8.04
C ALA A 65 6.72 5.18 -9.13
N GLY A 66 5.46 5.36 -8.74
CA GLY A 66 4.40 5.83 -9.65
C GLY A 66 3.84 4.79 -10.59
N LYS A 67 4.35 3.55 -10.56
CA LYS A 67 3.81 2.44 -11.35
C LYS A 67 2.81 1.65 -10.51
N LEU A 68 1.65 1.38 -11.10
CA LEU A 68 0.60 0.50 -10.55
C LEU A 68 0.23 -0.52 -11.63
N GLU A 69 0.22 -1.81 -11.30
CA GLU A 69 -0.20 -2.85 -12.24
C GLU A 69 -1.73 -3.07 -12.16
N VAL A 70 -2.42 -2.84 -13.27
CA VAL A 70 -3.85 -3.14 -13.39
C VAL A 70 -4.02 -4.37 -14.28
N ARG A 71 -4.57 -5.44 -13.73
CA ARG A 71 -4.80 -6.69 -14.47
C ARG A 71 -5.62 -6.43 -15.74
N ASN A 72 -5.20 -7.05 -16.84
CA ASN A 72 -5.77 -6.91 -18.19
C ASN A 72 -5.67 -5.51 -18.83
N VAL A 73 -5.00 -4.56 -18.17
CA VAL A 73 -4.70 -3.22 -18.72
C VAL A 73 -3.20 -3.03 -18.86
N GLY A 74 -2.42 -3.49 -17.87
CA GLY A 74 -0.97 -3.32 -17.79
C GLY A 74 -0.56 -2.30 -16.74
N LEU A 75 0.68 -1.83 -16.82
CA LEU A 75 1.21 -0.79 -15.94
C LEU A 75 0.64 0.57 -16.31
N ILE A 76 0.19 1.31 -15.29
CA ILE A 76 -0.24 2.71 -15.43
C ILE A 76 0.61 3.63 -14.57
N ASP A 77 0.62 4.91 -14.95
CA ASP A 77 1.25 5.98 -14.19
C ASP A 77 0.28 6.62 -13.22
N CYS A 78 0.73 6.80 -11.97
CA CYS A 78 -0.02 7.40 -10.87
C CYS A 78 0.78 8.52 -10.22
N ALA A 79 0.09 9.54 -9.71
CA ALA A 79 0.70 10.53 -8.83
C ALA A 79 1.22 9.85 -7.55
N VAL A 80 2.43 10.21 -7.14
CA VAL A 80 3.14 9.57 -6.03
C VAL A 80 3.10 10.45 -4.80
N SER A 81 2.77 9.86 -3.67
CA SER A 81 2.85 10.47 -2.35
C SER A 81 4.31 10.58 -1.90
N PRO A 82 4.69 11.66 -1.20
CA PRO A 82 5.92 11.66 -0.41
C PRO A 82 5.88 10.56 0.68
N PRO A 83 7.00 10.29 1.37
CA PRO A 83 7.03 9.39 2.52
C PRO A 83 5.96 9.75 3.56
N VAL A 84 5.26 8.75 4.08
CA VAL A 84 4.14 8.92 5.03
C VAL A 84 4.25 7.98 6.21
N PRO A 85 3.83 8.40 7.42
CA PRO A 85 3.72 7.49 8.56
C PRO A 85 2.64 6.44 8.28
N VAL A 86 2.97 5.17 8.50
CA VAL A 86 2.02 4.07 8.41
C VAL A 86 1.08 4.15 9.61
N ALA A 87 -0.22 4.19 9.34
CA ALA A 87 -1.26 4.24 10.36
C ALA A 87 -2.11 2.97 10.42
N LEU A 88 -2.14 2.18 9.34
CA LEU A 88 -2.96 0.98 9.23
C LEU A 88 -2.29 -0.05 8.32
N VAL A 89 -2.45 -1.33 8.67
CA VAL A 89 -2.16 -2.47 7.78
C VAL A 89 -3.48 -3.16 7.49
N LEU A 90 -3.84 -3.25 6.22
CA LEU A 90 -4.97 -4.03 5.73
C LEU A 90 -4.45 -5.35 5.17
N ARG A 91 -4.84 -6.44 5.82
CA ARG A 91 -4.59 -7.80 5.32
C ARG A 91 -5.85 -8.31 4.63
N LEU A 92 -5.74 -8.54 3.33
CA LEU A 92 -6.80 -9.13 2.51
C LEU A 92 -6.65 -10.66 2.59
N ASP A 93 -7.68 -11.33 3.09
CA ASP A 93 -7.72 -12.77 3.27
C ASP A 93 -9.15 -13.26 3.00
N ASP A 94 -9.30 -14.29 2.16
CA ASP A 94 -10.59 -14.87 1.82
C ASP A 94 -11.20 -15.68 2.97
N LYS A 95 -10.39 -16.03 3.97
CA LYS A 95 -10.79 -16.72 5.20
C LYS A 95 -10.87 -15.79 6.40
N ALA A 96 -10.81 -14.46 6.19
CA ALA A 96 -10.95 -13.51 7.28
C ALA A 96 -12.25 -13.77 8.07
N PRO A 97 -12.19 -13.86 9.41
CA PRO A 97 -13.37 -14.15 10.21
C PRO A 97 -14.37 -13.00 10.09
N ARG A 98 -15.66 -13.35 10.04
CA ARG A 98 -16.75 -12.36 9.91
C ARG A 98 -16.87 -11.47 11.15
N PHE A 99 -16.50 -12.00 12.31
CA PHE A 99 -16.48 -11.28 13.58
C PHE A 99 -15.04 -11.14 14.04
N VAL A 100 -14.70 -9.98 14.59
CA VAL A 100 -13.45 -9.79 15.30
C VAL A 100 -13.63 -10.54 16.62
N GLU A 101 -13.02 -11.71 16.74
CA GLU A 101 -12.85 -12.33 18.05
C GLU A 101 -11.85 -11.45 18.81
N ASP A 102 -12.25 -10.94 19.97
CA ASP A 102 -11.40 -10.07 20.79
C ASP A 102 -10.03 -10.73 21.00
N SER A 103 -8.97 -9.99 20.66
CA SER A 103 -7.57 -10.34 20.94
C SER A 103 -6.97 -9.31 21.89
#